data_AF-A0ABD5DWZ3-F1
#
_entry.id   AF-A0ABD5DWZ3-F1
#
_cell.length_a   1.000
_cell.length_b   1.000
_cell.length_c   1.000
_cell.angle_alpha   90.00
_cell.angle_beta   90.00
_cell.angle_gamma   90.00
#
_symmetry.space_group_name_H-M   'P 1'
#
loop_
_entity.id
_entity.type
_entity.pdbx_description
1 polymer ?
#
loop_
_entity_poly.entity_id
_entity_poly.type
_entity_poly.pdbx_seq_one_letter_code
_entity_poly.pdbx_strand_id
1 'polypeptide(L)' 'MMHCPFCKKSAHARTSRYLSENVKQRYHQCTNIECSATFRTTE' A
#
# COMPACT_ATOMS: atom_id res chain seq x y z
N MET A 1 5.83 7.48 -2.67
CA MET A 1 5.28 7.14 -1.34
C MET A 1 3.79 7.37 -1.41
N MET A 2 2.96 6.35 -1.17
CA MET A 2 1.50 6.53 -1.24
C MET A 2 1.00 7.08 0.08
N HIS A 3 -0.05 7.91 0.06
CA HIS A 3 -0.72 8.32 1.29
C HIS A 3 -1.75 7.28 1.70
N CYS A 4 -1.83 7.01 2.99
CA CYS A 4 -2.82 6.12 3.58
C CYS A 4 -4.22 6.71 3.35
N PRO A 5 -5.18 5.98 2.78
CA PRO A 5 -6.51 6.50 2.53
C PRO A 5 -7.29 6.82 3.81
N PHE A 6 -6.90 6.23 4.95
CA PHE A 6 -7.58 6.40 6.23
C PHE A 6 -7.10 7.63 7.00
N CYS A 7 -5.78 7.80 7.14
CA CYS A 7 -5.20 8.87 7.96
C CYS A 7 -4.36 9.88 7.18
N LYS A 8 -4.26 9.76 5.85
CA LYS A 8 -3.48 10.60 4.94
C LYS A 8 -1.97 10.70 5.23
N LYS A 9 -1.47 10.00 6.24
CA LYS A 9 -0.03 9.87 6.51
C LYS A 9 0.65 8.98 5.46
N SER A 10 1.96 9.06 5.39
CA SER A 10 2.76 8.25 4.46
C SER A 10 2.57 6.75 4.68
N ALA A 11 2.57 6.00 3.58
CA ALA A 11 2.55 4.54 3.58
C ALA A 11 3.68 4.00 2.68
N HIS A 12 4.36 2.97 3.17
CA HIS A 12 5.45 2.32 2.45
C HIS A 12 4.95 1.06 1.76
N ALA A 13 5.39 0.87 0.52
CA ALA A 13 5.23 -0.39 -0.18
C ALA A 13 6.09 -1.47 0.50
N ARG A 14 5.47 -2.56 0.95
CA ARG A 14 6.13 -3.70 1.59
C ARG A 14 6.48 -4.79 0.60
N THR A 15 5.51 -5.16 -0.23
CA THR A 15 5.65 -6.24 -1.20
C THR A 15 4.83 -5.94 -2.44
N SER A 16 5.21 -6.52 -3.57
CA SER A 16 4.43 -6.48 -4.79
C SER A 16 4.36 -7.86 -5.40
N ARG A 17 3.21 -8.18 -5.98
CA ARG A 17 2.96 -9.41 -6.73
C ARG A 17 2.31 -9.08 -8.06
N TYR A 18 2.65 -9.82 -9.09
CA TYR A 18 1.91 -9.78 -10.35
C TYR A 18 0.66 -10.65 -10.20
N LEU A 19 -0.50 -10.07 -10.49
CA LEU A 19 -1.75 -10.85 -10.62
C LEU A 19 -1.92 -11.37 -12.04
N SER A 20 -1.38 -10.65 -13.02
CA SER A 20 -1.38 -11.01 -14.43
C SER A 20 -0.18 -10.33 -15.10
N GLU A 21 0.09 -10.65 -16.38
CA GLU A 21 1.22 -10.06 -17.12
C GLU A 21 1.20 -8.53 -17.14
N ASN A 22 0.00 -7.94 -17.14
CA ASN A 22 -0.20 -6.48 -17.20
C ASN A 22 -0.63 -5.84 -15.88
N VAL A 23 -0.83 -6.61 -14.80
CA VAL A 23 -1.40 -6.07 -13.55
C VAL A 23 -0.51 -6.42 -12.37
N LYS A 24 0.05 -5.39 -11.75
CA LYS A 24 0.90 -5.50 -10.58
C LYS A 24 0.18 -4.99 -9.36
N GLN A 25 0.00 -5.85 -8.37
CA GLN A 25 -0.53 -5.44 -7.07
C GLN A 25 0.60 -5.16 -6.10
N ARG A 26 0.55 -4.01 -5.45
CA ARG A 26 1.51 -3.59 -4.43
C ARG A 26 0.79 -3.41 -3.11
N TYR A 27 1.35 -3.98 -2.05
CA TYR A 27 0.86 -3.88 -0.69
C TYR A 27 1.60 -2.76 0.03
N HIS A 28 0.85 -1.92 0.72
CA HIS A 28 1.33 -0.77 1.46
C HIS A 28 0.96 -0.86 2.92
N GLN A 29 1.88 -0.45 3.78
CA GLN A 29 1.65 -0.33 5.22
C GLN A 29 1.82 1.12 5.63
N CYS A 30 0.83 1.64 6.36
CA CYS A 30 0.91 2.99 6.92
C CYS A 30 2.06 3.11 7.93
N THR A 31 2.79 4.22 7.91
CA THR A 31 3.84 4.51 8.91
C THR A 31 3.27 4.84 10.27
N ASN A 32 2.01 5.26 10.33
CA ASN A 32 1.36 5.62 11.58
C ASN A 32 0.98 4.36 12.34
N ILE A 33 1.63 4.10 13.47
CA ILE A 33 1.34 2.92 14.31
C ILE A 33 -0.11 2.95 14.81
N GLU A 34 -0.68 4.12 15.11
CA GLU A 34 -2.08 4.23 15.52
C GLU A 34 -3.06 3.82 14.41
N CYS A 35 -2.71 4.07 13.15
CA CYS A 35 -3.54 3.66 12.02
C CYS A 35 -3.27 2.20 11.65
N SER A 36 -1.99 1.82 11.58
CA SER A 36 -1.45 0.51 11.18
C SER A 36 -2.12 -0.10 9.93
N ALA A 37 -2.76 0.74 9.12
CA ALA A 37 -3.59 0.27 8.04
C ALA A 37 -2.72 -0.37 6.96
N THR A 38 -3.16 -1.54 6.52
CA THR A 38 -2.54 -2.26 5.41
C THR A 38 -3.53 -2.27 4.26
N PHE A 39 -3.11 -1.76 3.11
CA PHE A 39 -3.94 -1.66 1.92
C PHE A 39 -3.15 -2.03 0.67
N ARG A 40 -3.85 -2.29 -0.43
CA ARG A 40 -3.24 -2.72 -1.70
C ARG A 40 -3.64 -1.76 -2.81
N THR A 41 -2.72 -1.49 -3.71
CA THR A 41 -2.98 -0.77 -4.95
C THR A 41 -2.66 -1.68 -6.12
N THR A 42 -3.42 -1.57 -7.18
CA THR A 42 -3.13 -2.17 -8.48
C THR A 42 -2.53 -1.09 -9.35
N GLU A 43 -1.37 -1.40 -9.92
CA GLU A 43 -0.67 -0.63 -10.94
C GLU A 43 -0.70 -1.42 -12.25
#